data_AF-A0A358L6Y1-F1
#
_entry.id   AF-A0A358L6Y1-F1
#
_cell.length_a   1.000
_cell.length_b   1.000
_cell.length_c   1.000
_cell.angle_alpha   90.00
_cell.angle_beta   90.00
_cell.angle_gamma   90.00
#
_symmetry.space_group_name_H-M   'P 1'
#
loop_
_entity.id
_entity.type
_entity.pdbx_description
1 polymer ?
#
loop_
_entity_poly.entity_id
_entity_poly.type
_entity_poly.pdbx_seq_one_letter_code
_entity_poly.pdbx_strand_id
1 'polypeptide(L)'
;MSEIVFGLHAVQALLDSDPQRFQEVFILKGRDDRRLQPVVKALEAQGIVIQVASRQWLDSQVEGGVHQGIVARVKAGRQYQENDLPDLLEKL
;
A
#
# COMPACT_ATOMS: atom_id res chain seq x y z
N MET A 1 -8.80 8.40 9.26
CA MET A 1 -9.15 8.42 7.83
C MET A 1 -8.26 7.41 7.12
N SER A 2 -8.80 6.65 6.17
CA SER A 2 -8.03 5.68 5.37
C SER A 2 -7.81 6.21 3.96
N GLU A 3 -6.61 6.00 3.44
CA GLU A 3 -6.22 6.33 2.06
C GLU A 3 -6.15 5.04 1.22
N ILE A 4 -6.31 5.17 -0.09
CA ILE A 4 -6.10 4.09 -1.04
C ILE A 4 -4.77 4.30 -1.73
N VAL A 5 -3.90 3.28 -1.68
CA VAL A 5 -2.64 3.22 -2.42
C VAL A 5 -2.73 2.06 -3.40
N PHE A 6 -2.40 2.29 -4.67
CA PHE A 6 -2.54 1.28 -5.71
C PHE A 6 -1.37 1.29 -6.69
N GLY A 7 -1.15 0.15 -7.35
CA GLY A 7 0.01 -0.05 -8.21
C GLY A 7 1.20 -0.63 -7.46
N LEU A 8 2.00 -1.42 -8.17
CA LEU A 8 3.05 -2.24 -7.55
C LEU A 8 4.13 -1.39 -6.88
N HIS A 9 4.56 -0.31 -7.55
CA HIS A 9 5.63 0.56 -7.05
C HIS A 9 5.20 1.34 -5.80
N ALA A 10 3.98 1.87 -5.77
CA ALA A 10 3.50 2.65 -4.65
C ALA A 10 3.32 1.77 -3.40
N VAL A 11 2.80 0.54 -3.59
CA VAL A 11 2.68 -0.43 -2.49
C VAL A 11 4.06 -0.88 -2.00
N GLN A 12 5.00 -1.18 -2.90
CA GLN A 12 6.36 -1.53 -2.51
C GLN A 12 7.05 -0.41 -1.75
N ALA A 13 7.00 0.83 -2.26
CA ALA A 13 7.61 1.98 -1.61
C ALA A 13 7.03 2.24 -0.20
N LEU A 14 5.72 2.04 -0.01
CA LEU A 14 5.11 2.16 1.30
C LEU A 14 5.50 1.01 2.24
N LEU A 15 5.62 -0.21 1.71
CA LEU A 15 6.07 -1.37 2.47
C LEU A 15 7.50 -1.19 3.00
N ASP A 16 8.37 -0.57 2.20
CA ASP A 16 9.76 -0.31 2.57
C ASP A 16 9.92 0.87 3.54
N SER A 17 9.03 1.88 3.46
CA SER A 17 9.15 3.12 4.24
C SER A 17 8.31 3.14 5.52
N ASP A 18 7.06 2.69 5.49
CA ASP A 18 6.14 2.73 6.62
C ASP A 18 5.10 1.59 6.57
N PRO A 19 5.53 0.33 6.81
CA PRO A 19 4.68 -0.85 6.73
C PRO A 19 3.53 -0.84 7.75
N GLN A 20 3.64 -0.08 8.84
CA GLN A 20 2.63 -0.02 9.90
C GLN A 20 1.36 0.72 9.47
N ARG A 21 1.42 1.43 8.33
CA ARG A 21 0.26 2.10 7.74
C ARG A 21 -0.71 1.14 7.08
N PHE A 22 -0.28 -0.05 6.65
CA PHE A 22 -1.17 -1.00 5.99
C PHE A 22 -2.28 -1.48 6.92
N GLN A 23 -3.52 -1.48 6.40
CA GLN A 23 -4.67 -2.06 7.09
C GLN A 23 -5.13 -3.33 6.39
N GLU A 24 -5.37 -3.24 5.08
CA GLU A 24 -5.79 -4.35 4.23
C GLU A 24 -5.16 -4.21 2.85
N VAL A 25 -4.76 -5.33 2.26
CA VAL A 25 -4.28 -5.39 0.87
C VAL A 25 -5.19 -6.30 0.07
N PHE A 26 -5.49 -5.89 -1.16
CA PHE A 26 -6.31 -6.60 -2.12
C PHE A 26 -5.49 -6.89 -3.37
N ILE A 27 -5.46 -8.16 -3.78
CA ILE A 27 -4.77 -8.62 -4.98
C ILE A 27 -5.76 -9.19 -5.99
N LEU A 28 -5.44 -9.04 -7.28
CA LEU A 28 -6.30 -9.54 -8.36
C LEU A 28 -6.36 -11.08 -8.37
N LYS A 29 -7.58 -11.62 -8.37
CA LYS A 29 -7.83 -13.06 -8.49
C LYS A 29 -7.19 -13.64 -9.75
N GLY A 30 -6.48 -14.76 -9.60
CA GLY A 30 -5.87 -15.48 -10.71
C GLY A 30 -4.67 -14.77 -11.34
N ARG A 31 -4.17 -13.70 -10.72
CA ARG A 31 -2.97 -13.02 -11.18
C ARG A 31 -1.73 -13.70 -10.59
N ASP A 32 -1.14 -14.58 -11.37
CA ASP A 32 0.15 -15.20 -11.04
C ASP A 32 1.30 -14.45 -11.73
N ASP A 33 1.49 -13.19 -11.33
CA ASP A 33 2.51 -12.30 -11.90
C ASP A 33 3.81 -12.42 -11.07
N ARG A 34 4.92 -12.78 -11.72
CA ARG A 34 6.24 -12.93 -11.09
C ARG A 34 6.70 -11.67 -10.35
N ARG A 35 6.21 -10.50 -10.73
CA ARG A 35 6.55 -9.22 -10.09
C ARG A 35 5.68 -8.93 -8.86
N LEU A 36 4.48 -9.49 -8.78
CA LEU A 36 3.57 -9.29 -7.64
C LEU A 36 3.93 -10.21 -6.47
N GLN A 37 4.36 -11.43 -6.77
CA GLN A 37 4.69 -12.46 -5.78
C GLN A 37 5.69 -12.00 -4.69
N PRO A 38 6.81 -11.30 -5.00
CA PRO A 38 7.72 -10.83 -3.96
C PRO A 38 7.07 -9.84 -2.99
N VAL A 39 6.24 -8.92 -3.50
CA VAL A 39 5.55 -7.91 -2.69
C VAL A 39 4.51 -8.57 -1.78
N VAL A 40 3.73 -9.51 -2.32
CA VAL A 40 2.75 -10.29 -1.55
C VAL A 40 3.43 -11.04 -0.41
N LYS A 41 4.54 -11.73 -0.68
CA LYS A 41 5.30 -12.44 0.36
C LYS A 41 5.85 -11.49 1.42
N ALA A 42 6.34 -10.32 1.02
CA ALA A 42 6.85 -9.33 1.96
C ALA A 42 5.73 -8.77 2.85
N LEU A 43 4.53 -8.53 2.29
CA LEU A 43 3.34 -8.13 3.06
C LEU A 43 2.89 -9.22 4.04
N GLU A 44 2.84 -10.49 3.60
CA GLU A 44 2.52 -11.63 4.46
C GLU A 44 3.52 -11.79 5.61
N ALA A 45 4.82 -11.61 5.33
CA ALA A 45 5.87 -11.68 6.35
C ALA A 45 5.75 -10.59 7.42
N GLN A 46 5.13 -9.45 7.09
CA GLN A 46 4.80 -8.36 8.02
C GLN A 46 3.46 -8.61 8.75
N GLY A 47 2.77 -9.72 8.50
CA GLY A 47 1.48 -10.04 9.08
C GLY A 47 0.32 -9.22 8.53
N ILE A 48 0.48 -8.60 7.36
CA ILE A 48 -0.56 -7.79 6.72
C ILE A 48 -1.58 -8.72 6.06
N VAL A 49 -2.88 -8.45 6.29
CA VAL A 49 -3.96 -9.26 5.73
C VAL A 49 -4.10 -9.00 4.22
N ILE A 50 -4.04 -10.08 3.44
CA ILE A 50 -4.21 -10.04 1.98
C ILE A 50 -5.50 -10.74 1.59
N GLN A 51 -6.34 -10.04 0.83
CA GLN A 51 -7.59 -10.54 0.29
C GLN A 51 -7.53 -10.61 -1.23
N VAL A 52 -8.25 -11.56 -1.80
CA VAL A 52 -8.34 -11.72 -3.26
C VAL A 52 -9.60 -11.02 -3.76
N ALA A 53 -9.45 -10.15 -4.75
CA ALA A 53 -10.54 -9.35 -5.31
C ALA A 53 -10.69 -9.55 -6.83
N SER A 54 -11.89 -9.26 -7.34
CA SER A 54 -12.14 -9.23 -8.79
C SER A 54 -11.53 -7.98 -9.42
N ARG A 55 -11.29 -8.02 -10.74
CA ARG A 55 -10.82 -6.85 -11.50
C ARG A 55 -11.78 -5.67 -11.34
N GLN A 56 -13.08 -5.91 -11.53
CA GLN A 56 -14.11 -4.88 -11.40
C GLN A 56 -14.09 -4.21 -10.02
N TRP A 57 -13.85 -4.99 -8.96
CA TRP A 57 -13.72 -4.44 -7.62
C TRP A 57 -12.49 -3.55 -7.51
N LEU A 58 -11.32 -3.98 -7.98
CA LEU A 58 -10.10 -3.16 -7.92
C LEU A 58 -10.23 -1.87 -8.75
N ASP A 59 -10.81 -1.94 -9.94
CA ASP A 59 -11.07 -0.78 -10.80
C ASP A 59 -11.98 0.24 -10.09
N SER A 60 -12.97 -0.23 -9.31
CA SER A 60 -13.85 0.65 -8.53
C SER A 60 -13.16 1.40 -7.41
N GLN A 61 -12.00 0.93 -6.94
CA GLN A 61 -11.27 1.54 -5.81
C GLN A 61 -10.30 2.65 -6.24
N VAL A 62 -9.99 2.78 -7.54
CA VAL A 62 -8.85 3.58 -8.00
C VAL A 62 -9.22 4.77 -8.88
N GLU A 63 -10.51 5.13 -8.95
CA GLU A 63 -11.03 6.33 -9.65
C GLU A 63 -10.45 6.53 -11.07
N GLY A 64 -10.30 5.43 -11.83
CA GLY A 64 -9.74 5.45 -13.20
C GLY A 64 -8.22 5.30 -13.27
N GLY A 65 -7.54 5.17 -12.14
CA GLY A 65 -6.10 4.86 -12.04
C GLY A 65 -5.74 3.42 -12.42
N VAL A 66 -4.45 3.17 -12.62
CA VAL A 66 -3.93 1.84 -12.99
C VAL A 66 -3.42 1.10 -11.76
N HIS A 67 -4.22 0.17 -11.23
CA HIS A 67 -3.90 -0.55 -10.00
C HIS A 67 -2.84 -1.67 -10.16
N GLN A 68 -2.51 -2.10 -11.38
CA GLN A 68 -1.53 -3.17 -11.65
C GLN A 68 -1.74 -4.47 -10.86
N GLY A 69 -2.99 -4.76 -10.48
CA GLY A 69 -3.37 -5.97 -9.74
C GLY A 69 -3.21 -5.91 -8.23
N ILE A 70 -2.89 -4.75 -7.64
CA ILE A 70 -2.76 -4.58 -6.19
C ILE A 70 -3.34 -3.23 -5.74
N VAL A 71 -4.10 -3.26 -4.65
CA VAL A 71 -4.66 -2.09 -3.96
C VAL A 71 -4.48 -2.29 -2.47
N ALA A 72 -4.08 -1.25 -1.75
CA ALA A 72 -3.89 -1.25 -0.31
C ALA A 72 -4.73 -0.15 0.32
N ARG A 73 -5.49 -0.48 1.36
CA ARG A 73 -6.08 0.49 2.26
C ARG A 73 -5.09 0.76 3.39
N VAL A 74 -4.76 2.03 3.59
CA VAL A 74 -3.71 2.43 4.51
C VAL A 74 -4.21 3.53 5.46
N LYS A 75 -3.61 3.64 6.64
CA LYS A 75 -3.81 4.80 7.52
C LYS A 75 -3.26 6.04 6.82
N ALA A 76 -3.91 7.19 7.00
CA ALA A 76 -3.39 8.46 6.50
C ALA A 76 -1.96 8.69 7.02
N GLY A 77 -1.10 9.27 6.17
CA GLY A 77 0.27 9.57 6.52
C GLY A 77 0.34 10.63 7.62
N ARG A 78 1.41 10.63 8.42
CA ARG A 78 1.65 11.76 9.32
C ARG A 78 1.89 13.00 8.49
N GLN A 79 1.01 13.99 8.62
CA GLN A 79 1.23 15.33 8.09
C GLN A 79 2.12 16.08 9.08
N TYR A 80 3.31 16.46 8.63
CA TYR A 80 4.21 17.31 9.41
C TYR A 80 3.87 18.78 9.16
N GLN A 81 3.95 19.59 10.22
CA GLN A 81 3.80 21.03 10.18
C GLN A 81 5.15 21.71 10.46
N GLU A 82 5.24 23.02 10.25
CA GLU A 82 6.48 23.79 10.49
C GLU A 82 7.01 23.63 11.93
N ASN A 83 6.10 23.45 12.89
CA ASN A 83 6.47 23.22 14.28
C ASN A 83 7.12 21.84 14.54
N ASP A 84 6.96 20.86 13.64
CA ASP A 84 7.65 19.56 13.73
C ASP A 84 9.09 19.63 13.16
N LEU A 85 9.47 20.74 12.53
CA LEU A 85 10.76 20.88 11.84
C LEU A 85 11.98 20.77 12.78
N PRO A 86 11.98 21.38 13.99
CA PRO A 86 13.09 21.22 14.93
C PRO A 86 13.32 19.74 15.30
N ASP A 87 12.25 19.01 15.62
CA ASP A 87 12.31 17.58 16.00
C ASP A 87 12.79 16.68 14.86
N LEU A 88 12.58 17.08 13.61
CA LEU A 88 13.06 16.37 12.42
C LEU A 88 14.55 16.61 12.18
N LEU A 89 15.03 17.84 12.38
CA LEU A 89 16.44 18.19 12.23
C LEU A 89 17.32 17.47 13.27
N GLU A 90 16.80 17.23 14.48
CA GLU A 90 17.52 16.48 15.52
C GLU A 90 17.66 14.97 15.20
N LYS A 91 16.91 14.45 14.23
CA LYS A 91 16.90 13.02 13.85
C LYS A 91 17.70 12.71 12.58
N LEU A 92 18.36 13.71 11.99
CA LEU A 92 19.31 13.57 10.86
C LEU A 92 20.73 13.27 11.35
#